data_AF-A0A1W9WDW2-F1
#
_entry.id   AF-A0A1W9WDW2-F1
#
_cell.length_a   1.000
_cell.length_b   1.000
_cell.length_c   1.000
_cell.angle_alpha   90.00
_cell.angle_beta   90.00
_cell.angle_gamma   90.00
#
_symmetry.space_group_name_H-M   'P 1'
#
loop_
_entity.id
_entity.type
_entity.pdbx_description
1 polymer ?
#
loop_
_entity_poly.entity_id
_entity_poly.type
_entity_poly.pdbx_seq_one_letter_code
_entity_poly.pdbx_strand_id
1 'polypeptide(L)'
;MKKTLLSGVVLLFMLANMPAKAVDMQAVKHTNPLPNFMVVFVKYGDMLDMSTKQEQALKKWGKKHQPIAQKLVKAIMKGEKQLHQAAIDGASKEKIMAQFDESLKARRELAELKTDCRDNLRKVLSEDQWDQVVELYTEMP
;
A
#
# COMPACT_ATOMS: atom_id res chain seq x y z
N MET A 1 57.16 4.94 16.54
CA MET A 1 56.06 4.56 15.61
C MET A 1 54.76 5.08 16.18
N LYS A 2 54.09 6.00 15.48
CA LYS A 2 52.89 6.73 15.94
C LYS A 2 51.66 5.82 15.85
N LYS A 3 50.89 5.69 16.94
CA LYS A 3 49.57 5.04 16.93
C LYS A 3 48.52 6.07 16.50
N THR A 4 47.95 5.91 15.33
CA THR A 4 46.83 6.71 14.84
C THR A 4 45.53 6.17 15.47
N LEU A 5 44.86 7.01 16.27
CA LEU A 5 43.44 6.86 16.59
C LEU A 5 42.63 7.17 15.32
N LEU A 6 41.82 6.22 14.87
CA LEU A 6 40.73 6.50 13.92
C LEU A 6 39.47 5.72 14.34
N SER A 7 38.34 6.33 14.02
CA SER A 7 36.98 5.78 14.03
C SER A 7 36.18 5.85 15.33
N GLY A 8 35.89 7.09 15.76
CA GLY A 8 34.66 7.43 16.49
C GLY A 8 33.53 8.01 15.62
N VAL A 9 33.81 8.39 14.36
CA VAL A 9 32.90 9.22 13.54
C VAL A 9 32.10 8.41 12.49
N VAL A 10 32.48 7.16 12.22
CA VAL A 10 31.83 6.36 11.16
C VAL A 10 30.48 5.76 11.59
N LEU A 11 30.19 5.68 12.89
CA LEU A 11 28.99 4.98 13.37
C LEU A 11 27.69 5.81 13.28
N LEU A 12 27.75 7.13 13.09
CA LEU A 12 26.56 7.99 13.09
C LEU A 12 25.83 8.12 11.74
N PHE A 13 26.44 7.68 10.62
CA PHE A 13 25.84 7.84 9.29
C PHE A 13 25.06 6.62 8.78
N MET A 14 25.08 5.48 9.48
CA MET A 14 24.42 4.25 8.99
C MET A 14 22.92 4.11 9.36
N LEU A 15 22.36 5.00 10.18
CA LEU A 15 20.94 4.91 10.58
C LEU A 15 19.97 5.68 9.65
N ALA A 16 20.48 6.46 8.68
CA ALA A 16 19.64 7.32 7.84
C ALA A 16 19.09 6.65 6.56
N ASN A 17 19.54 5.44 6.21
CA ASN A 17 19.19 4.77 4.94
C ASN A 17 18.65 3.34 5.15
N MET A 18 17.73 3.14 6.11
CA MET A 18 16.91 1.93 6.04
C MET A 18 15.93 2.08 4.88
N PRO A 19 15.98 1.22 3.84
CA PRO A 19 14.99 1.26 2.78
C PRO A 19 13.60 1.06 3.41
N ALA A 20 12.63 1.85 2.98
CA ALA A 20 11.24 1.63 3.36
C ALA A 20 10.90 0.16 3.10
N LYS A 21 10.45 -0.57 4.13
CA LYS A 21 10.12 -2.00 3.99
C LYS A 21 9.19 -2.17 2.80
N ALA A 22 9.54 -3.08 1.90
CA ALA A 22 8.74 -3.42 0.74
C ALA A 22 7.29 -3.72 1.18
N VAL A 23 6.32 -3.22 0.40
CA VAL A 23 4.91 -3.48 0.67
C VAL A 23 4.66 -4.97 0.47
N ASP A 24 4.08 -5.62 1.47
CA ASP A 24 3.64 -7.01 1.39
C ASP A 24 2.46 -7.13 0.41
N MET A 25 2.77 -7.52 -0.82
CA MET A 25 1.77 -7.63 -1.89
C MET A 25 0.79 -8.78 -1.66
N GLN A 26 1.17 -9.82 -0.89
CA GLN A 26 0.25 -10.89 -0.54
C GLN A 26 -0.81 -10.37 0.44
N ALA A 27 -0.40 -9.61 1.45
CA ALA A 27 -1.33 -8.95 2.36
C ALA A 27 -2.26 -7.95 1.62
N VAL A 28 -1.73 -7.21 0.65
CA VAL A 28 -2.55 -6.30 -0.18
C VAL A 28 -3.59 -7.07 -1.00
N LYS A 29 -3.22 -8.17 -1.66
CA LYS A 29 -4.15 -9.01 -2.44
C LYS A 29 -5.23 -9.66 -1.55
N HIS A 30 -4.88 -10.11 -0.35
CA HIS A 30 -5.82 -10.73 0.60
C HIS A 30 -6.83 -9.74 1.20
N THR A 31 -6.37 -8.53 1.54
CA THR A 31 -7.19 -7.56 2.29
C THR A 31 -8.15 -6.76 1.43
N ASN A 32 -8.05 -6.83 0.10
CA ASN A 32 -8.87 -6.05 -0.81
C ASN A 32 -9.13 -6.79 -2.14
N PRO A 33 -10.39 -6.99 -2.54
CA PRO A 33 -10.74 -7.65 -3.80
C PRO A 33 -10.60 -6.75 -5.03
N LEU A 34 -10.43 -5.43 -4.85
CA LEU A 34 -10.35 -4.48 -5.96
C LEU A 34 -8.93 -4.39 -6.56
N PRO A 35 -8.79 -4.07 -7.86
CA PRO A 35 -7.49 -3.85 -8.48
C PRO A 35 -6.64 -2.78 -7.79
N ASN A 36 -5.32 -2.97 -7.81
CA ASN A 36 -4.37 -1.96 -7.37
C ASN A 36 -3.72 -1.23 -8.55
N PHE A 37 -4.50 -0.56 -9.40
CA PHE A 37 -4.01 0.08 -10.64
C PHE A 37 -2.83 1.03 -10.43
N MET A 38 -2.71 1.64 -9.25
CA MET A 38 -1.61 2.53 -8.92
C MET A 38 -0.23 1.84 -8.98
N VAL A 39 -0.18 0.51 -8.91
CA VAL A 39 1.04 -0.28 -9.10
C VAL A 39 1.55 -0.20 -10.54
N VAL A 40 0.66 -0.05 -11.52
CA VAL A 40 1.04 0.03 -12.94
C VAL A 40 1.84 1.29 -13.19
N PHE A 41 1.35 2.44 -12.73
CA PHE A 41 2.09 3.70 -12.78
C PHE A 41 3.48 3.60 -12.12
N VAL A 42 3.60 2.90 -10.99
CA VAL A 42 4.88 2.75 -10.29
C VAL A 42 5.86 1.87 -11.06
N LYS A 43 5.38 0.84 -11.77
CA LYS A 43 6.22 -0.14 -12.48
C LYS A 43 6.46 0.17 -13.95
N TYR A 44 5.47 0.74 -14.60
CA TYR A 44 5.36 0.91 -16.06
C TYR A 44 5.04 2.35 -16.43
N GLY A 45 5.23 3.32 -15.53
CA GLY A 45 4.91 4.74 -15.78
C GLY A 45 5.54 5.28 -17.06
N ASP A 46 6.77 4.87 -17.36
CA ASP A 46 7.50 5.29 -18.57
C ASP A 46 6.85 4.79 -19.87
N MET A 47 6.00 3.75 -19.82
CA MET A 47 5.28 3.20 -20.98
C MET A 47 3.97 3.93 -21.26
N LEU A 48 3.46 4.73 -20.32
CA LEU A 48 2.15 5.37 -20.40
C LEU A 48 2.16 6.73 -21.11
N ASP A 49 3.32 7.18 -21.61
CA ASP A 49 3.52 8.48 -22.30
C ASP A 49 2.81 9.64 -21.59
N MET A 50 2.94 9.69 -20.26
CA MET A 50 2.26 10.70 -19.45
C MET A 50 2.94 12.05 -19.58
N SER A 51 2.14 13.11 -19.63
CA SER A 51 2.68 14.46 -19.43
C SER A 51 3.21 14.63 -18.00
N THR A 52 4.17 15.54 -17.82
CA THR A 52 4.71 15.93 -16.51
C THR A 52 3.60 16.28 -15.50
N LYS A 53 2.51 16.90 -15.98
CA LYS A 53 1.37 17.28 -15.13
C LYS A 53 0.60 16.06 -14.62
N GLN A 54 0.39 15.05 -15.47
CA GLN A 54 -0.29 13.81 -15.08
C GLN A 54 0.54 13.03 -14.07
N GLU A 55 1.84 12.87 -14.34
CA GLU A 55 2.75 12.22 -13.40
C GLU A 55 2.74 12.90 -12.02
N GLN A 56 2.84 14.23 -11.99
CA GLN A 56 2.84 14.97 -10.73
C GLN A 56 1.52 14.81 -9.98
N ALA A 57 0.39 14.77 -10.68
CA ALA A 57 -0.92 14.53 -10.08
C ALA A 57 -0.99 13.14 -9.45
N LEU A 58 -0.56 12.09 -10.15
CA LEU A 58 -0.55 10.72 -9.63
C LEU A 58 0.46 10.53 -8.49
N LYS A 59 1.66 11.11 -8.60
CA LYS A 59 2.66 11.13 -7.51
C LYS A 59 2.11 11.79 -6.25
N LYS A 60 1.44 12.93 -6.39
CA LYS A 60 0.80 13.65 -5.27
C LYS A 60 -0.31 12.81 -4.64
N TRP A 61 -1.15 12.18 -5.46
CA TRP A 61 -2.19 11.27 -4.97
C TRP A 61 -1.61 10.10 -4.18
N GLY A 62 -0.61 9.42 -4.74
CA GLY A 62 0.09 8.31 -4.11
C GLY A 62 0.72 8.70 -2.77
N LYS A 63 1.45 9.82 -2.72
CA LYS A 63 2.09 10.32 -1.48
C LYS A 63 1.09 10.55 -0.34
N LYS A 64 -0.12 11.01 -0.67
CA LYS A 64 -1.18 11.25 0.33
C LYS A 64 -1.84 9.95 0.79
N HIS A 65 -2.15 9.04 -0.14
CA HIS A 65 -3.07 7.93 0.14
C HIS A 65 -2.39 6.58 0.35
N GLN A 66 -1.18 6.37 -0.16
CA GLN A 66 -0.43 5.12 0.05
C GLN A 66 -0.22 4.80 1.54
N PRO A 67 0.17 5.75 2.42
CA PRO A 67 0.31 5.46 3.84
C PRO A 67 -1.01 5.05 4.51
N ILE A 68 -2.13 5.63 4.06
CA ILE A 68 -3.47 5.30 4.56
C ILE A 68 -3.82 3.86 4.16
N ALA A 69 -3.64 3.50 2.88
CA ALA A 69 -3.86 2.13 2.41
C ALA A 69 -3.00 1.12 3.18
N GLN A 70 -1.71 1.41 3.40
CA GLN A 70 -0.83 0.55 4.18
C GLN A 70 -1.28 0.38 5.64
N LYS A 71 -1.79 1.45 6.26
CA LYS A 71 -2.34 1.39 7.62
C LYS A 71 -3.57 0.49 7.67
N LEU A 72 -4.47 0.61 6.70
CA LEU A 72 -5.69 -0.20 6.60
C LEU A 72 -5.36 -1.68 6.39
N VAL A 73 -4.47 -2.02 5.45
CA VAL A 73 -3.99 -3.40 5.24
C VAL A 73 -3.43 -3.99 6.53
N LYS A 74 -2.58 -3.24 7.25
CA LYS A 74 -2.02 -3.69 8.54
C LYS A 74 -3.11 -3.87 9.60
N ALA A 75 -4.10 -2.99 9.65
CA ALA A 75 -5.20 -3.08 10.60
C ALA A 75 -6.04 -4.33 10.36
N ILE A 76 -6.37 -4.64 9.09
CA ILE A 76 -7.12 -5.84 8.70
C ILE A 76 -6.34 -7.10 9.08
N MET A 77 -5.07 -7.21 8.67
CA MET A 77 -4.22 -8.38 8.99
C MET A 77 -4.06 -8.58 10.51
N LYS A 78 -3.93 -7.49 11.27
CA LYS A 78 -3.86 -7.56 12.74
C LYS A 78 -5.20 -8.00 13.33
N GLY A 79 -6.31 -7.42 12.87
CA GLY A 79 -7.66 -7.76 13.33
C GLY A 79 -7.97 -9.24 13.09
N GLU A 80 -7.60 -9.79 11.94
CA GLU A 80 -7.79 -11.21 11.63
C GLU A 80 -7.00 -12.13 12.56
N LYS A 81 -5.73 -11.79 12.86
CA LYS A 81 -4.94 -12.54 13.85
C LYS A 81 -5.56 -12.49 15.24
N GLN A 82 -6.09 -11.32 15.64
CA GLN A 82 -6.74 -11.13 16.93
C GLN A 82 -8.06 -11.91 17.02
N LEU A 83 -8.86 -11.92 15.95
CA LEU A 83 -10.09 -12.70 15.86
C LEU A 83 -9.82 -14.20 15.97
N HIS A 84 -8.82 -14.68 15.22
CA HIS A 84 -8.39 -16.08 15.28
C HIS A 84 -7.99 -16.48 16.70
N GLN A 85 -7.17 -15.66 17.36
CA GLN A 85 -6.76 -15.92 18.74
C GLN A 85 -7.94 -15.84 19.72
N ALA A 86 -8.84 -14.87 19.58
CA ALA A 86 -10.01 -14.73 20.44
C ALA A 86 -10.93 -15.96 20.37
N ALA A 87 -11.07 -16.56 19.18
CA ALA A 87 -11.81 -17.80 19.00
C ALA A 87 -11.14 -18.99 19.71
N ILE A 88 -9.81 -19.12 19.61
CA ILE A 88 -9.03 -20.14 20.33
C ILE A 88 -9.16 -19.97 21.86
N ASP A 89 -9.13 -18.73 22.33
CA ASP A 89 -9.22 -18.39 23.75
C ASP A 89 -10.64 -18.50 24.33
N GLY A 90 -11.63 -18.90 23.53
CA GLY A 90 -13.01 -19.09 23.97
C GLY A 90 -13.78 -17.78 24.22
N ALA A 91 -13.43 -16.70 23.52
CA ALA A 91 -14.19 -15.45 23.60
C ALA A 91 -15.67 -15.66 23.20
N SER A 92 -16.56 -14.87 23.80
CA SER A 92 -17.98 -14.91 23.44
C SER A 92 -18.20 -14.51 21.98
N LYS A 93 -19.26 -15.05 21.37
CA LYS A 93 -19.69 -14.66 20.02
C LYS A 93 -19.82 -13.14 19.89
N GLU A 94 -20.41 -12.48 20.88
CA GLU A 94 -20.58 -11.02 20.91
C GLU A 94 -19.23 -10.29 20.78
N LYS A 95 -18.22 -10.69 21.57
CA LYS A 95 -16.88 -10.10 21.51
C LYS A 95 -16.19 -10.35 20.17
N ILE A 96 -16.31 -11.57 19.63
CA ILE A 96 -15.75 -11.92 18.32
C ILE A 96 -16.41 -11.08 17.22
N MET A 97 -17.74 -10.96 17.22
CA MET A 97 -18.45 -10.19 16.21
C MET A 97 -18.15 -8.69 16.29
N ALA A 98 -18.02 -8.12 17.49
CA ALA A 98 -17.60 -6.73 17.64
C ALA A 98 -16.20 -6.47 17.06
N GLN A 99 -15.24 -7.39 17.27
CA GLN A 99 -13.92 -7.32 16.65
C GLN A 99 -13.97 -7.49 15.13
N PHE A 100 -14.88 -8.34 14.64
CA PHE A 100 -15.08 -8.57 13.21
C PHE A 100 -15.62 -7.32 12.53
N ASP A 101 -16.57 -6.63 13.15
CA ASP A 101 -17.13 -5.38 12.64
C ASP A 101 -16.07 -4.28 12.49
N GLU A 102 -15.09 -4.19 13.41
CA GLU A 102 -13.95 -3.27 13.25
C GLU A 102 -13.07 -3.63 12.05
N SER A 103 -12.86 -4.93 11.77
CA SER A 103 -12.16 -5.38 10.56
C SER A 103 -12.94 -5.03 9.29
N LEU A 104 -14.27 -5.18 9.31
CA LEU A 104 -15.14 -4.81 8.20
C LEU A 104 -15.10 -3.31 7.88
N LYS A 105 -15.07 -2.44 8.90
CA LYS A 105 -14.89 -0.99 8.71
C LYS A 105 -13.60 -0.68 7.96
N ALA A 106 -12.47 -1.25 8.40
CA ALA A 106 -11.19 -1.07 7.73
C ALA A 106 -11.18 -1.60 6.28
N ARG A 107 -11.86 -2.73 6.03
CA ARG A 107 -12.02 -3.29 4.67
C ARG A 107 -12.85 -2.37 3.78
N ARG A 108 -13.92 -1.78 4.31
CA ARG A 108 -14.74 -0.80 3.58
C ARG A 108 -13.94 0.44 3.22
N GLU A 109 -13.25 1.04 4.20
CA GLU A 109 -12.40 2.22 3.95
C GLU A 109 -11.31 1.92 2.91
N LEU A 110 -10.73 0.71 2.93
CA LEU A 110 -9.75 0.31 1.93
C LEU A 110 -10.38 0.17 0.54
N ALA A 111 -11.57 -0.41 0.45
CA ALA A 111 -12.29 -0.56 -0.82
C ALA A 111 -12.68 0.81 -1.41
N GLU A 112 -13.15 1.73 -0.58
CA GLU A 112 -13.45 3.12 -0.96
C GLU A 112 -12.18 3.80 -1.50
N LEU A 113 -11.06 3.72 -0.77
CA LEU A 113 -9.80 4.30 -1.21
C LEU A 113 -9.28 3.74 -2.53
N LYS A 114 -9.50 2.44 -2.79
CA LYS A 114 -9.10 1.78 -4.04
C LYS A 114 -9.98 2.20 -5.21
N THR A 115 -11.27 2.35 -4.96
CA THR A 115 -12.25 2.89 -5.90
C THR A 115 -11.91 4.34 -6.26
N ASP A 116 -11.64 5.19 -5.26
CA ASP A 116 -11.20 6.57 -5.46
C ASP A 116 -9.89 6.65 -6.26
N CYS A 117 -8.97 5.72 -6.01
CA CYS A 117 -7.73 5.65 -6.76
C CYS A 117 -7.99 5.35 -8.25
N ARG A 118 -8.83 4.36 -8.57
CA ARG A 118 -9.26 4.07 -9.94
C ARG A 118 -9.87 5.30 -10.60
N ASP A 119 -10.79 5.97 -9.92
CA ASP A 119 -11.49 7.14 -10.47
C ASP A 119 -10.56 8.34 -10.65
N ASN A 120 -9.57 8.50 -9.76
CA ASN A 120 -8.52 9.50 -9.93
C ASN A 120 -7.62 9.19 -11.14
N LEU A 121 -7.26 7.92 -11.39
CA LEU A 121 -6.52 7.56 -12.62
C LEU A 121 -7.35 7.90 -13.86
N ARG A 122 -8.61 7.47 -13.93
CA ARG A 122 -9.50 7.78 -15.05
C ARG A 122 -9.68 9.28 -15.30
N LYS A 123 -9.64 10.09 -14.25
CA LYS A 123 -9.73 11.56 -14.35
C LYS A 123 -8.43 12.20 -14.85
N VAL A 124 -7.28 11.64 -14.51
CA VAL A 124 -5.96 12.23 -14.82
C VAL A 124 -5.44 11.78 -16.19
N LEU A 125 -5.68 10.53 -16.54
CA LEU A 125 -5.21 9.91 -17.78
C LEU A 125 -6.19 10.19 -18.93
N SER A 126 -5.69 10.10 -20.17
CA SER A 126 -6.59 9.94 -21.33
C SER A 126 -7.22 8.54 -21.34
N GLU A 127 -8.23 8.33 -22.18
CA GLU A 127 -8.82 6.99 -22.33
C GLU A 127 -7.79 5.98 -22.85
N ASP A 128 -6.96 6.33 -23.85
CA ASP A 128 -5.90 5.44 -24.35
C ASP A 128 -4.90 5.03 -23.25
N GLN A 129 -4.47 5.99 -22.42
CA GLN A 129 -3.58 5.73 -21.30
C GLN A 129 -4.25 4.87 -20.22
N TRP A 130 -5.54 5.07 -20.00
CA TRP A 130 -6.32 4.26 -19.07
C TRP A 130 -6.45 2.81 -19.55
N ASP A 131 -6.75 2.61 -20.84
CA ASP A 131 -6.85 1.28 -21.44
C ASP A 131 -5.51 0.54 -21.35
N GLN A 132 -4.40 1.23 -21.62
CA GLN A 132 -3.06 0.68 -21.42
C GLN A 132 -2.78 0.32 -19.95
N VAL A 133 -3.28 1.11 -18.99
CA VAL A 133 -3.18 0.76 -17.57
C VAL A 133 -3.92 -0.54 -17.24
N VAL A 134 -5.12 -0.74 -17.81
CA VAL A 134 -5.92 -1.95 -17.59
C VAL A 134 -5.26 -3.17 -18.22
N GLU A 135 -4.75 -3.04 -19.44
CA GLU A 135 -4.00 -4.08 -20.14
C GLU A 135 -2.77 -4.50 -19.32
N LEU A 136 -1.88 -3.54 -19.01
CA LEU A 136 -0.69 -3.78 -18.22
C LEU A 136 -1.00 -4.41 -16.87
N TYR A 137 -2.08 -3.99 -16.20
CA TYR A 137 -2.49 -4.58 -14.92
C TYR A 137 -2.91 -6.05 -15.05
N THR A 138 -3.66 -6.39 -16.11
CA THR A 138 -4.20 -7.74 -16.33
C THR A 138 -3.11 -8.74 -16.65
N GLU A 139 -2.03 -8.28 -17.29
CA GLU A 139 -0.85 -9.09 -17.61
C GLU A 139 0.14 -9.23 -16.43
N MET A 140 -0.09 -8.54 -15.31
CA MET A 140 0.79 -8.66 -14.15
C MET A 140 0.65 -10.04 -13.46
N PRO A 141 1.76 -10.73 -13.17
CA PRO A 141 1.75 -11.98 -12.40
C PRO A 141 1.37 -11.81 -10.90
#